data_AF-A0A6A6N9N2-F1
#
_entry.id   AF-A0A6A6N9N2-F1
#
_cell.length_a   1.000
_cell.length_b   1.000
_cell.length_c   1.000
_cell.angle_alpha   90.00
_cell.angle_beta   90.00
_cell.angle_gamma   90.00
#
_symmetry.space_group_name_H-M   'P 1'
#
loop_
_entity.id
_entity.type
_entity.pdbx_description
1 polymer ?
#
loop_
_entity_poly.entity_id
_entity_poly.type
_entity_poly.pdbx_seq_one_letter_code
_entity_poly.pdbx_strand_id
1 'polypeptide(L)'
;MAFYNIASSINLTILATIIFFYTASNASTSVANVTSQSSSLQLEGKALLDSGWWKSCSNISSLHRKWPNINCDVIINSRSYCNWPGITCNIAGSVTEIYPPSDLFIGNKFRKLNFSCFPNLTLLDLRGHWIYEEIPPQLGDLTKLRVLDLSSNYIHGAIPPEIGNLSSLQNLDVGDNILNGLIPKELGQLKNLVTLDLSDNRLIGSIPLTLGLLTNLTQLYLQYNHFRGAIPPEIGNMSSLQNLDVGDNILSGLIPKELEQLKDLVTLNLSDNKLVGSFPPTLGLLANLAQLYMQYNQFGGAIPPEIGNMSSLQNLDVHSFGVRKFENLVTLDLGDNNLSGPIPSSLGQLSNLTFLFLESNLLEGPIQGELCNLHALSVLYLANNTVSGTMPIEIGGLFSINELDLSQNKLEGPIPPHIGNLTMLYTLNLSHNLISGEIPYEAGFLQHLTLDLSYKTYWHHS
;
A
#
# COMPACT_ATOMS: atom_id res chain seq x y z
N MET A 1 -30.09 -42.55 -86.02
CA MET A 1 -29.22 -43.72 -86.24
C MET A 1 -28.35 -43.87 -85.00
N ALA A 2 -28.81 -44.67 -84.03
CA ALA A 2 -28.32 -46.03 -83.70
C ALA A 2 -27.02 -45.97 -82.85
N PHE A 3 -27.05 -46.13 -81.52
CA PHE A 3 -27.23 -47.33 -80.63
C PHE A 3 -25.94 -48.11 -80.31
N TYR A 4 -25.83 -48.51 -79.01
CA TYR A 4 -24.89 -49.40 -78.28
C TYR A 4 -23.61 -48.76 -77.68
N ASN A 5 -23.37 -48.61 -76.35
CA ASN A 5 -23.62 -49.35 -75.09
C ASN A 5 -22.48 -50.35 -74.74
N ILE A 6 -21.84 -50.17 -73.57
CA ILE A 6 -21.42 -51.16 -72.52
C ILE A 6 -20.25 -50.64 -71.64
N ALA A 7 -20.38 -50.95 -70.35
CA ALA A 7 -19.62 -50.56 -69.16
C ALA A 7 -18.18 -51.12 -69.02
N SER A 8 -17.36 -50.48 -68.18
CA SER A 8 -16.77 -51.04 -66.93
C SER A 8 -15.43 -50.38 -66.52
N SER A 9 -15.20 -50.36 -65.20
CA SER A 9 -13.97 -50.05 -64.46
C SER A 9 -13.64 -48.58 -64.16
N ILE A 10 -14.25 -48.06 -63.08
CA ILE A 10 -13.65 -47.00 -62.28
C ILE A 10 -12.46 -47.63 -61.53
N ASN A 11 -11.26 -47.16 -61.85
CA ASN A 11 -10.01 -47.64 -61.26
C ASN A 11 -9.92 -47.16 -59.81
N LEU A 12 -10.01 -48.10 -58.86
CA LEU A 12 -9.99 -47.88 -57.40
C LEU A 12 -8.65 -47.33 -56.87
N THR A 13 -7.71 -46.97 -57.73
CA THR A 13 -6.33 -46.56 -57.38
C THR A 13 -6.14 -45.05 -57.26
N ILE A 14 -7.09 -44.22 -57.71
CA ILE A 14 -6.96 -42.74 -57.66
C ILE A 14 -7.71 -42.12 -56.45
N LEU A 15 -8.68 -42.83 -55.85
CA LEU A 15 -9.34 -42.36 -54.62
C LEU A 15 -8.52 -42.62 -53.35
N ALA A 16 -7.60 -43.60 -53.37
CA ALA A 16 -6.77 -43.96 -52.22
C ALA A 16 -5.62 -42.97 -51.98
N THR A 17 -5.08 -42.33 -53.02
CA THR A 17 -3.98 -41.36 -52.91
C THR A 17 -4.45 -39.98 -52.44
N ILE A 18 -5.70 -39.58 -52.71
CA ILE A 18 -6.26 -38.31 -52.22
C ILE A 18 -6.69 -38.41 -50.75
N ILE A 19 -7.20 -39.56 -50.31
CA ILE A 19 -7.54 -39.76 -48.89
C ILE A 19 -6.27 -39.85 -48.03
N PHE A 20 -5.18 -40.44 -48.51
CA PHE A 20 -3.92 -40.51 -47.75
C PHE A 20 -3.26 -39.13 -47.55
N PHE A 21 -3.34 -38.21 -48.53
CA PHE A 21 -2.83 -36.85 -48.37
C PHE A 21 -3.74 -35.93 -47.52
N TYR A 22 -5.06 -36.13 -47.54
CA TYR A 22 -5.99 -35.33 -46.71
C TYR A 22 -6.05 -35.81 -45.25
N THR A 23 -5.81 -37.09 -44.97
CA THR A 23 -5.67 -37.58 -43.58
C THR A 23 -4.27 -37.36 -43.02
N ALA A 24 -3.22 -37.30 -43.85
CA ALA A 24 -1.87 -36.98 -43.38
C ALA A 24 -1.66 -35.49 -43.08
N SER A 25 -2.36 -34.56 -43.75
CA SER A 25 -2.24 -33.11 -43.46
C SER A 25 -3.03 -32.66 -42.22
N ASN A 26 -4.05 -33.41 -41.79
CA ASN A 26 -4.86 -33.10 -40.60
C ASN A 26 -4.51 -33.96 -39.37
N ALA A 27 -3.77 -35.07 -39.54
CA ALA A 27 -3.22 -35.84 -38.41
C ALA A 27 -1.88 -35.27 -37.91
N SER A 28 -1.11 -34.57 -38.75
CA SER A 28 0.21 -34.03 -38.36
C SER A 28 0.13 -32.74 -37.54
N THR A 29 -0.93 -31.93 -37.69
CA THR A 29 -1.15 -30.71 -36.88
C THR A 29 -1.78 -30.99 -35.52
N SER A 30 -2.58 -32.05 -35.37
CA SER A 30 -3.15 -32.46 -34.08
C SER A 30 -2.18 -33.30 -33.24
N VAL A 31 -1.40 -34.19 -33.84
CA VAL A 31 -0.41 -35.02 -33.10
C VAL A 31 0.84 -34.21 -32.72
N ALA A 32 1.27 -33.22 -33.51
CA ALA A 32 2.37 -32.32 -33.13
C ALA A 32 1.98 -31.35 -31.99
N ASN A 33 0.74 -30.85 -31.98
CA ASN A 33 0.23 -30.04 -30.86
C ASN A 33 0.04 -30.88 -29.59
N VAL A 34 -0.46 -32.12 -29.69
CA VAL A 34 -0.60 -32.99 -28.51
C VAL A 34 0.76 -33.45 -27.97
N THR A 35 1.75 -33.72 -28.83
CA THR A 35 3.11 -34.11 -28.37
C THR A 35 3.89 -32.93 -27.79
N SER A 36 3.84 -31.74 -28.39
CA SER A 36 4.48 -30.52 -27.84
C SER A 36 3.82 -30.01 -26.55
N GLN A 37 2.49 -30.14 -26.45
CA GLN A 37 1.77 -29.82 -25.21
C GLN A 37 2.07 -30.86 -24.12
N SER A 38 2.20 -32.16 -24.47
CA SER A 38 2.62 -33.17 -23.49
C SER A 38 4.06 -32.96 -22.99
N SER A 39 4.97 -32.43 -23.83
CA SER A 39 6.35 -32.17 -23.43
C SER A 39 6.49 -30.91 -22.60
N SER A 40 5.75 -29.83 -22.89
CA SER A 40 5.76 -28.62 -22.06
C SER A 40 5.20 -28.87 -20.66
N LEU A 41 4.11 -29.64 -20.55
CA LEU A 41 3.53 -30.05 -19.27
C LEU A 41 4.49 -30.93 -18.45
N GLN A 42 5.27 -31.80 -19.12
CA GLN A 42 6.33 -32.56 -18.45
C GLN A 42 7.46 -31.67 -17.93
N LEU A 43 7.78 -30.57 -18.64
CA LEU A 43 8.79 -29.60 -18.21
C LEU A 43 8.34 -28.80 -16.97
N GLU A 44 7.07 -28.37 -16.91
CA GLU A 44 6.51 -27.70 -15.72
C GLU A 44 6.61 -28.60 -14.47
N GLY A 45 6.10 -29.83 -14.56
CA GLY A 45 6.17 -30.78 -13.44
C GLY A 45 7.61 -31.09 -13.02
N LYS A 46 8.53 -31.24 -13.99
CA LYS A 46 9.95 -31.43 -13.71
C LYS A 46 10.58 -30.21 -13.04
N ALA A 47 10.27 -29.00 -13.49
CA ALA A 47 10.78 -27.76 -12.89
C ALA A 47 10.29 -27.59 -11.44
N LEU A 48 9.03 -27.94 -11.14
CA LEU A 48 8.50 -27.94 -9.77
C LEU A 48 9.18 -28.98 -8.87
N LEU A 49 9.55 -30.16 -9.39
CA LEU A 49 10.34 -31.15 -8.63
C LEU A 49 11.77 -30.68 -8.40
N ASP A 50 12.42 -30.20 -9.45
CA ASP A 50 13.83 -29.81 -9.43
C ASP A 50 14.09 -28.57 -8.56
N SER A 51 13.07 -27.72 -8.35
CA SER A 51 13.16 -26.59 -7.42
C SER A 51 13.45 -27.05 -5.98
N GLY A 52 13.02 -28.26 -5.63
CA GLY A 52 13.14 -28.82 -4.28
C GLY A 52 12.26 -28.11 -3.24
N TRP A 53 11.23 -27.38 -3.70
CA TRP A 53 10.18 -26.77 -2.88
C TRP A 53 9.17 -27.85 -2.45
N TRP A 54 8.63 -28.59 -3.42
CA TRP A 54 7.76 -29.74 -3.17
C TRP A 54 8.58 -31.04 -3.10
N LYS A 55 8.32 -31.90 -2.11
CA LYS A 55 9.02 -33.19 -1.95
C LYS A 55 8.06 -34.38 -2.08
N SER A 56 8.48 -35.42 -2.81
CA SER A 56 7.74 -36.69 -2.89
C SER A 56 8.16 -37.63 -1.75
N CYS A 57 7.21 -38.06 -0.92
CA CYS A 57 7.47 -38.95 0.21
C CYS A 57 7.24 -40.43 -0.12
N SER A 58 7.85 -40.91 -1.21
CA SER A 58 7.62 -42.25 -1.75
C SER A 58 8.31 -43.40 -1.01
N ASN A 59 8.79 -43.23 0.24
CA ASN A 59 9.18 -44.38 1.09
C ASN A 59 9.34 -44.06 2.60
N ILE A 60 8.27 -43.72 3.31
CA ILE A 60 8.28 -43.53 4.79
C ILE A 60 8.15 -44.86 5.55
N SER A 61 9.01 -45.84 5.24
CA SER A 61 9.19 -47.02 6.10
C SER A 61 10.67 -47.33 6.39
N SER A 62 11.58 -46.85 5.55
CA SER A 62 13.03 -46.96 5.74
C SER A 62 13.68 -45.76 6.44
N LEU A 63 13.09 -44.56 6.35
CA LEU A 63 13.67 -43.30 6.86
C LEU A 63 13.31 -42.99 8.33
N HIS A 64 12.16 -43.46 8.82
CA HIS A 64 11.71 -43.22 10.21
C HIS A 64 12.64 -43.83 11.26
N ARG A 65 13.40 -44.88 10.88
CA ARG A 65 14.34 -45.58 11.77
C ARG A 65 15.63 -44.82 12.03
N LYS A 66 15.90 -43.77 11.26
CA LYS A 66 17.19 -43.09 11.24
C LYS A 66 17.07 -41.63 11.69
N TRP A 67 15.95 -40.96 11.43
CA TRP A 67 15.71 -39.54 11.74
C TRP A 67 14.26 -39.36 12.22
N PRO A 68 13.99 -39.27 13.54
CA PRO A 68 12.62 -39.27 14.08
C PRO A 68 11.80 -38.01 13.77
N ASN A 69 12.43 -36.95 13.26
CA ASN A 69 11.80 -35.65 12.97
C ASN A 69 11.84 -35.28 11.47
N ILE A 70 11.69 -36.24 10.57
CA ILE A 70 11.45 -35.91 9.15
C ILE A 70 9.99 -35.49 9.02
N ASN A 71 9.74 -34.18 9.02
CA ASN A 71 8.47 -33.62 8.58
C ASN A 71 8.49 -33.53 7.04
N CYS A 72 7.58 -34.26 6.40
CA CYS A 72 7.34 -34.16 4.96
C CYS A 72 6.40 -32.97 4.75
N ASP A 73 6.93 -31.74 4.72
CA ASP A 73 6.12 -30.52 4.85
C ASP A 73 5.04 -30.35 3.76
N VAL A 74 5.10 -31.08 2.63
CA VAL A 74 3.99 -31.13 1.65
C VAL A 74 3.85 -32.54 1.05
N ILE A 75 2.74 -33.24 1.34
CA ILE A 75 2.47 -34.58 0.83
C ILE A 75 2.10 -34.53 -0.66
N ILE A 76 2.97 -35.03 -1.55
CA ILE A 76 2.63 -35.31 -2.94
C ILE A 76 2.03 -36.73 -3.05
N ASN A 77 0.69 -36.85 -3.01
CA ASN A 77 -0.02 -38.12 -3.23
C ASN A 77 -0.54 -38.30 -4.66
N SER A 78 -0.42 -37.27 -5.50
CA SER A 78 -0.94 -37.24 -6.87
C SER A 78 0.16 -37.40 -7.91
N ARG A 79 -0.10 -38.21 -8.96
CA ARG A 79 0.75 -38.29 -10.17
C ARG A 79 0.73 -36.99 -10.99
N SER A 80 -0.30 -36.17 -10.82
CA SER A 80 -0.44 -34.85 -11.45
C SER A 80 -0.01 -33.75 -10.50
N TYR A 81 0.92 -32.88 -10.96
CA TYR A 81 1.39 -31.70 -10.22
C TYR A 81 0.30 -30.64 -10.02
N CYS A 82 -0.74 -30.65 -10.84
CA CYS A 82 -1.90 -29.77 -10.69
C CYS A 82 -2.73 -30.01 -9.42
N ASN A 83 -2.45 -31.08 -8.69
CA ASN A 83 -3.09 -31.38 -7.40
C ASN A 83 -2.13 -31.13 -6.23
N TRP A 84 -0.97 -30.52 -6.47
CA TRP A 84 -0.05 -30.22 -5.38
C TRP A 84 -0.53 -28.99 -4.62
N PRO A 85 -0.36 -28.96 -3.29
CA PRO A 85 -0.70 -27.79 -2.50
C PRO A 85 -0.04 -26.53 -3.04
N GLY A 86 -0.86 -25.52 -3.32
CA GLY A 86 -0.42 -24.25 -3.88
C GLY A 86 -0.19 -24.23 -5.39
N ILE A 87 -0.59 -25.26 -6.14
CA ILE A 87 -0.50 -25.28 -7.61
C ILE A 87 -1.91 -25.31 -8.21
N THR A 88 -2.22 -24.31 -9.04
CA THR A 88 -3.41 -24.32 -9.90
C THR A 88 -2.99 -24.50 -11.35
N CYS A 89 -3.74 -25.29 -12.11
CA CYS A 89 -3.57 -25.44 -13.55
C CYS A 89 -4.83 -25.05 -14.32
N ASN A 90 -4.67 -24.64 -15.58
CA ASN A 90 -5.77 -24.49 -16.52
C ASN A 90 -6.32 -25.85 -17.00
N ILE A 91 -7.38 -25.81 -17.83
CA ILE A 91 -8.02 -27.00 -18.43
C ILE A 91 -7.07 -27.89 -19.25
N ALA A 92 -5.96 -27.32 -19.73
CA ALA A 92 -4.93 -28.02 -20.48
C ALA A 92 -3.85 -28.65 -19.57
N GLY A 93 -3.97 -28.49 -18.25
CA GLY A 93 -3.01 -29.00 -17.26
C GLY A 93 -1.77 -28.11 -17.07
N SER A 94 -1.71 -26.93 -17.68
CA SER A 94 -0.55 -26.04 -17.54
C SER A 94 -0.72 -25.14 -16.32
N VAL A 95 0.35 -24.97 -15.54
CA VAL A 95 0.37 -24.20 -14.29
C VAL A 95 0.03 -22.73 -14.56
N THR A 96 -0.96 -22.21 -13.84
CA THR A 96 -1.40 -20.82 -13.91
C THR A 96 -1.16 -20.07 -12.60
N GLU A 97 -1.10 -20.76 -11.46
CA GLU A 97 -0.90 -20.12 -10.16
C GLU A 97 0.04 -20.97 -9.31
N ILE A 98 0.97 -20.29 -8.64
CA ILE A 98 1.87 -20.87 -7.64
C ILE A 98 1.75 -20.02 -6.37
N TYR A 99 1.20 -20.61 -5.31
CA TYR A 99 1.03 -20.03 -3.97
C TYR A 99 1.24 -21.12 -2.91
N PRO A 100 2.49 -21.47 -2.58
CA PRO A 100 2.79 -22.61 -1.71
C PRO A 100 2.18 -22.46 -0.30
N PRO A 101 2.04 -23.56 0.46
CA PRO A 101 1.60 -23.51 1.85
C PRO A 101 2.46 -22.58 2.70
N SER A 102 1.85 -21.81 3.61
CA SER A 102 2.53 -20.76 4.40
C SER A 102 3.70 -21.26 5.26
N ASP A 103 3.70 -22.55 5.62
CA ASP A 103 4.76 -23.22 6.38
C ASP A 103 5.93 -23.69 5.50
N LEU A 104 5.83 -23.56 4.17
CA LEU A 104 6.90 -23.94 3.27
C LEU A 104 8.11 -23.01 3.40
N PHE A 105 9.26 -23.60 3.69
CA PHE A 105 10.55 -22.92 3.69
C PHE A 105 11.23 -23.02 2.32
N ILE A 106 11.33 -21.90 1.59
CA ILE A 106 12.04 -21.83 0.30
C ILE A 106 13.53 -21.57 0.53
N GLY A 107 13.88 -20.60 1.37
CA GLY A 107 15.27 -20.28 1.70
C GLY A 107 16.13 -19.99 0.48
N ASN A 108 17.21 -20.76 0.29
CA ASN A 108 18.16 -20.66 -0.81
C ASN A 108 17.81 -21.50 -2.05
N LYS A 109 16.51 -21.69 -2.30
CA LYS A 109 16.03 -22.45 -3.46
C LYS A 109 15.17 -21.61 -4.39
N PHE A 110 15.04 -20.32 -4.16
CA PHE A 110 14.22 -19.45 -5.00
C PHE A 110 14.72 -19.47 -6.44
N ARG A 111 16.05 -19.38 -6.62
CA ARG A 111 16.70 -19.43 -7.94
C ARG A 111 16.76 -20.81 -8.59
N LYS A 112 16.35 -21.88 -7.88
CA LYS A 112 16.32 -23.25 -8.44
C LYS A 112 15.10 -23.51 -9.31
N LEU A 113 14.03 -22.74 -9.11
CA LEU A 113 12.85 -22.85 -9.95
C LEU A 113 13.15 -22.21 -11.31
N ASN A 114 13.03 -23.00 -12.38
CA ASN A 114 13.19 -22.47 -13.73
C ASN A 114 11.89 -21.80 -14.21
N PHE A 115 11.79 -20.48 -14.04
CA PHE A 115 10.60 -19.72 -14.39
C PHE A 115 10.21 -19.81 -15.88
N SER A 116 11.18 -20.00 -16.78
CA SER A 116 10.91 -20.16 -18.23
C SER A 116 10.01 -21.37 -18.57
N CYS A 117 9.87 -22.33 -17.64
CA CYS A 117 8.98 -23.48 -17.82
C CYS A 117 7.50 -23.15 -17.62
N PHE A 118 7.13 -21.97 -17.11
CA PHE A 118 5.74 -21.64 -16.74
C PHE A 118 5.16 -20.49 -17.60
N PRO A 119 5.01 -20.66 -18.93
CA PRO A 119 4.58 -19.58 -19.84
C PRO A 119 3.13 -19.14 -19.65
N ASN A 120 2.34 -19.87 -18.85
CA ASN A 120 0.95 -19.55 -18.54
C ASN A 120 0.73 -19.06 -17.10
N LEU A 121 1.81 -18.82 -16.34
CA LEU A 121 1.71 -18.35 -14.97
C LEU A 121 1.10 -16.95 -14.92
N THR A 122 0.03 -16.79 -14.15
CA THR A 122 -0.69 -15.53 -13.92
C THR A 122 -0.55 -15.05 -12.48
N LEU A 123 -0.27 -15.94 -11.53
CA LEU A 123 -0.06 -15.58 -10.12
C LEU A 123 1.17 -16.33 -9.58
N LEU A 124 2.08 -15.58 -8.96
CA LEU A 124 3.17 -16.10 -8.15
C LEU A 124 3.13 -15.37 -6.79
N ASP A 125 2.67 -16.07 -5.76
CA ASP A 125 2.65 -15.59 -4.38
C ASP A 125 3.64 -16.43 -3.58
N LEU A 126 4.71 -15.79 -3.13
CA LEU A 126 5.75 -16.39 -2.30
C LEU A 126 5.95 -15.63 -0.99
N ARG A 127 4.91 -14.94 -0.52
CA ARG A 127 4.98 -14.13 0.70
C ARG A 127 5.33 -14.99 1.92
N GLY A 128 6.26 -14.52 2.75
CA GLY A 128 6.51 -15.17 4.05
C GLY A 128 7.27 -16.50 3.98
N HIS A 129 7.96 -16.83 2.89
CA HIS A 129 8.65 -18.12 2.71
C HIS A 129 10.15 -18.11 3.01
N TRP A 130 10.61 -17.11 3.77
CA TRP A 130 11.99 -16.98 4.24
C TRP A 130 13.03 -17.01 3.12
N ILE A 131 12.71 -16.44 1.97
CA ILE A 131 13.64 -16.36 0.84
C ILE A 131 14.75 -15.37 1.19
N TYR A 132 16.01 -15.78 1.06
CA TYR A 132 17.19 -14.92 1.30
C TYR A 132 18.18 -14.93 0.11
N GLU A 133 17.64 -15.06 -1.10
CA GLU A 133 18.37 -14.90 -2.36
C GLU A 133 17.89 -13.65 -3.10
N GLU A 134 18.62 -13.18 -4.10
CA GLU A 134 18.14 -12.08 -4.96
C GLU A 134 17.13 -12.57 -5.99
N ILE A 135 16.26 -11.65 -6.44
CA ILE A 135 15.27 -11.90 -7.48
C ILE A 135 15.98 -12.34 -8.78
N PRO A 136 15.65 -13.50 -9.36
CA PRO A 136 16.25 -13.94 -10.62
C PRO A 136 15.71 -13.12 -11.80
N PRO A 137 16.57 -12.56 -12.68
CA PRO A 137 16.15 -11.81 -13.86
C PRO A 137 15.18 -12.58 -14.79
N GLN A 138 15.28 -13.91 -14.83
CA GLN A 138 14.42 -14.80 -15.61
C GLN A 138 12.95 -14.73 -15.20
N LEU A 139 12.63 -14.16 -14.04
CA LEU A 139 11.25 -13.90 -13.64
C LEU A 139 10.57 -12.97 -14.66
N GLY A 140 11.31 -12.06 -15.28
CA GLY A 140 10.85 -11.18 -16.36
C GLY A 140 10.35 -11.90 -17.62
N ASP A 141 10.61 -13.20 -17.79
CA ASP A 141 10.12 -14.00 -18.92
C ASP A 141 8.62 -14.35 -18.78
N LEU A 142 8.04 -14.19 -17.59
CA LEU A 142 6.65 -14.54 -17.25
C LEU A 142 5.66 -13.48 -17.74
N THR A 143 5.61 -13.22 -19.05
CA THR A 143 4.84 -12.12 -19.65
C THR A 143 3.32 -12.13 -19.40
N LYS A 144 2.75 -13.26 -18.94
CA LYS A 144 1.33 -13.39 -18.55
C LYS A 144 1.07 -13.16 -17.06
N LEU A 145 2.12 -12.96 -16.26
CA LEU A 145 2.01 -12.75 -14.83
C LEU A 145 1.20 -11.49 -14.55
N ARG A 146 0.18 -11.61 -13.70
CA ARG A 146 -0.71 -10.53 -13.27
C ARG A 146 -0.44 -10.14 -11.82
N VAL A 147 -0.07 -11.11 -10.99
CA VAL A 147 0.25 -10.89 -9.58
C VAL A 147 1.62 -11.51 -9.29
N LEU A 148 2.53 -10.68 -8.78
CA LEU A 148 3.81 -11.09 -8.21
C LEU A 148 3.87 -10.57 -6.78
N ASP A 149 3.80 -11.47 -5.82
CA ASP A 149 3.98 -11.16 -4.40
C ASP A 149 5.19 -11.92 -3.86
N LEU A 150 6.23 -11.17 -3.50
CA LEU A 150 7.46 -11.66 -2.87
C LEU A 150 7.65 -11.05 -1.47
N SER A 151 6.60 -10.47 -0.90
CA SER A 151 6.66 -9.68 0.34
C SER A 151 7.02 -10.50 1.57
N SER A 152 7.42 -9.84 2.65
CA SER A 152 7.75 -10.47 3.94
C SER A 152 8.76 -11.62 3.81
N ASN A 153 9.87 -11.34 3.15
CA ASN A 153 10.99 -12.27 3.00
C ASN A 153 12.30 -11.58 3.42
N TYR A 154 13.45 -12.21 3.15
CA TYR A 154 14.78 -11.65 3.38
C TYR A 154 15.53 -11.46 2.04
N ILE A 155 14.80 -11.19 0.96
CA ILE A 155 15.35 -11.03 -0.40
C ILE A 155 16.28 -9.82 -0.39
N HIS A 156 17.51 -10.02 -0.87
CA HIS A 156 18.52 -8.98 -0.96
C HIS A 156 18.89 -8.68 -2.41
N GLY A 157 19.79 -7.72 -2.63
CA GLY A 157 20.20 -7.30 -3.98
C GLY A 157 19.22 -6.30 -4.59
N ALA A 158 19.43 -5.98 -5.87
CA ALA A 158 18.61 -5.01 -6.58
C ALA A 158 17.37 -5.64 -7.22
N ILE A 159 16.32 -4.85 -7.42
CA ILE A 159 15.20 -5.21 -8.28
C ILE A 159 15.73 -5.32 -9.72
N PRO A 160 15.60 -6.47 -10.40
CA PRO A 160 16.07 -6.62 -11.78
C PRO A 160 15.25 -5.75 -12.75
N PRO A 161 15.88 -5.05 -13.70
CA PRO A 161 15.15 -4.27 -14.71
C PRO A 161 14.25 -5.14 -15.60
N GLU A 162 14.53 -6.44 -15.72
CA GLU A 162 13.72 -7.41 -16.46
C GLU A 162 12.30 -7.57 -15.90
N ILE A 163 12.04 -7.18 -14.64
CA ILE A 163 10.67 -7.10 -14.10
C ILE A 163 9.80 -6.15 -14.93
N GLY A 164 10.39 -5.14 -15.59
CA GLY A 164 9.69 -4.27 -16.54
C GLY A 164 9.12 -4.99 -17.77
N ASN A 165 9.55 -6.21 -18.07
CA ASN A 165 9.02 -7.02 -19.18
C ASN A 165 7.67 -7.69 -18.87
N LEU A 166 7.21 -7.66 -17.61
CA LEU A 166 5.96 -8.28 -17.17
C LEU A 166 4.73 -7.47 -17.61
N SER A 167 4.54 -7.31 -18.90
CA SER A 167 3.53 -6.39 -19.48
C SER A 167 2.08 -6.63 -19.03
N SER A 168 1.73 -7.82 -18.52
CA SER A 168 0.40 -8.14 -17.97
C SER A 168 0.25 -7.85 -16.48
N LEU A 169 1.32 -7.41 -15.80
CA LEU A 169 1.36 -7.29 -14.34
C LEU A 169 0.40 -6.19 -13.85
N GLN A 170 -0.35 -6.53 -12.82
CA GLN A 170 -1.36 -5.68 -12.17
C GLN A 170 -0.99 -5.42 -10.72
N ASN A 171 -0.42 -6.41 -10.02
CA ASN A 171 0.08 -6.26 -8.68
C ASN A 171 1.55 -6.68 -8.61
N LEU A 172 2.40 -5.78 -8.15
CA LEU A 172 3.80 -6.04 -7.80
C LEU A 172 4.00 -5.68 -6.34
N ASP A 173 4.22 -6.70 -5.51
CA ASP A 173 4.55 -6.53 -4.10
C ASP A 173 5.90 -7.20 -3.81
N VAL A 174 6.87 -6.39 -3.40
CA VAL A 174 8.18 -6.84 -2.90
C VAL A 174 8.50 -6.17 -1.56
N GLY A 175 7.47 -5.71 -0.84
CA GLY A 175 7.59 -5.03 0.44
C GLY A 175 8.17 -5.94 1.54
N ASP A 176 8.61 -5.36 2.66
CA ASP A 176 9.13 -6.10 3.82
C ASP A 176 10.23 -7.11 3.43
N ASN A 177 11.33 -6.57 2.90
CA ASN A 177 12.51 -7.31 2.44
C ASN A 177 13.80 -6.54 2.77
N ILE A 178 14.94 -6.96 2.23
CA ILE A 178 16.23 -6.24 2.36
C ILE A 178 16.81 -5.85 0.99
N LEU A 179 15.93 -5.56 0.02
CA LEU A 179 16.29 -5.10 -1.32
C LEU A 179 17.05 -3.78 -1.25
N ASN A 180 18.00 -3.57 -2.14
CA ASN A 180 18.84 -2.38 -2.20
C ASN A 180 18.99 -1.87 -3.63
N GLY A 181 19.79 -0.81 -3.81
CA GLY A 181 19.96 -0.20 -5.13
C GLY A 181 18.80 0.72 -5.50
N LEU A 182 18.64 0.99 -6.80
CA LEU A 182 17.68 1.94 -7.34
C LEU A 182 16.39 1.23 -7.76
N ILE A 183 15.27 1.96 -7.80
CA ILE A 183 14.09 1.52 -8.55
C ILE A 183 14.45 1.52 -10.05
N PRO A 184 14.33 0.40 -10.79
CA PRO A 184 14.57 0.36 -12.22
C PRO A 184 13.56 1.24 -12.96
N LYS A 185 14.05 2.08 -13.89
CA LYS A 185 13.18 2.94 -14.70
C LYS A 185 12.20 2.14 -15.57
N GLU A 186 12.58 0.90 -15.88
CA GLU A 186 11.82 -0.10 -16.65
C GLU A 186 10.48 -0.44 -15.99
N LEU A 187 10.33 -0.29 -14.67
CA LEU A 187 9.03 -0.46 -14.00
C LEU A 187 7.96 0.50 -14.56
N GLY A 188 8.36 1.67 -15.08
CA GLY A 188 7.46 2.61 -15.76
C GLY A 188 6.84 2.06 -17.06
N GLN A 189 7.26 0.89 -17.55
CA GLN A 189 6.69 0.21 -18.73
C GLN A 189 5.43 -0.61 -18.39
N LEU A 190 5.19 -0.92 -17.12
CA LEU A 190 4.11 -1.80 -16.65
C LEU A 190 2.74 -1.10 -16.66
N LYS A 191 2.20 -0.78 -17.84
CA LYS A 191 0.97 0.05 -17.97
C LYS A 191 -0.31 -0.55 -17.35
N ASN A 192 -0.31 -1.85 -17.09
CA ASN A 192 -1.44 -2.52 -16.45
C ASN A 192 -1.35 -2.53 -14.92
N LEU A 193 -0.27 -1.98 -14.35
CA LEU A 193 -0.03 -2.01 -12.91
C LEU A 193 -1.07 -1.14 -12.18
N VAL A 194 -1.67 -1.74 -11.16
CA VAL A 194 -2.70 -1.18 -10.28
C VAL A 194 -2.12 -0.94 -8.89
N THR A 195 -1.24 -1.84 -8.43
CA THR A 195 -0.57 -1.76 -7.13
C THR A 195 0.93 -1.97 -7.31
N LEU A 196 1.71 -1.06 -6.73
CA LEU A 196 3.16 -1.17 -6.61
C LEU A 196 3.56 -0.95 -5.15
N ASP A 197 4.00 -2.03 -4.50
CA ASP A 197 4.51 -2.00 -3.14
C ASP A 197 6.00 -2.34 -3.12
N LEU A 198 6.80 -1.34 -2.76
CA LEU A 198 8.26 -1.44 -2.55
C LEU A 198 8.64 -1.04 -1.11
N SER A 199 7.67 -0.98 -0.20
CA SER A 199 7.86 -0.50 1.18
C SER A 199 8.81 -1.38 1.99
N ASP A 200 9.30 -0.87 3.12
CA ASP A 200 10.06 -1.64 4.10
C ASP A 200 11.26 -2.40 3.49
N ASN A 201 12.15 -1.63 2.86
CA ASN A 201 13.34 -2.13 2.18
C ASN A 201 14.55 -1.21 2.43
N ARG A 202 15.64 -1.42 1.67
CA ARG A 202 16.86 -0.58 1.71
C ARG A 202 17.12 0.11 0.38
N LEU A 203 16.07 0.42 -0.38
CA LEU A 203 16.17 1.08 -1.68
C LEU A 203 16.68 2.51 -1.51
N ILE A 204 17.50 2.95 -2.46
CA ILE A 204 18.19 4.25 -2.44
C ILE A 204 17.91 5.02 -3.73
N GLY A 205 18.42 6.26 -3.79
CA GLY A 205 18.35 7.12 -4.97
C GLY A 205 17.05 7.90 -5.05
N SER A 206 16.78 8.49 -6.21
CA SER A 206 15.55 9.24 -6.47
C SER A 206 14.42 8.33 -6.95
N ILE A 207 13.18 8.70 -6.64
CA ILE A 207 11.99 8.10 -7.26
C ILE A 207 12.06 8.36 -8.78
N PRO A 208 12.03 7.33 -9.65
CA PRO A 208 12.13 7.53 -11.09
C PRO A 208 10.91 8.28 -11.66
N LEU A 209 11.15 9.30 -12.46
CA LEU A 209 10.09 10.02 -13.18
C LEU A 209 9.24 9.12 -14.09
N THR A 210 9.78 7.96 -14.50
CA THR A 210 9.07 7.00 -15.35
C THR A 210 7.89 6.33 -14.64
N LEU A 211 7.84 6.33 -13.31
CA LEU A 211 6.67 5.87 -12.56
C LEU A 211 5.44 6.74 -12.87
N GLY A 212 5.63 8.03 -13.15
CA GLY A 212 4.55 8.93 -13.58
C GLY A 212 3.82 8.51 -14.86
N LEU A 213 4.35 7.51 -15.59
CA LEU A 213 3.70 6.96 -16.77
C LEU A 213 2.71 5.81 -16.45
N LEU A 214 2.51 5.46 -15.17
CA LEU A 214 1.64 4.37 -14.70
C LEU A 214 0.24 4.91 -14.38
N THR A 215 -0.52 5.29 -15.40
CA THR A 215 -1.82 5.99 -15.23
C THR A 215 -2.94 5.13 -14.65
N ASN A 216 -2.79 3.80 -14.64
CA ASN A 216 -3.73 2.85 -14.03
C ASN A 216 -3.39 2.53 -12.56
N LEU A 217 -2.27 3.06 -12.05
CA LEU A 217 -1.83 2.79 -10.69
C LEU A 217 -2.78 3.47 -9.71
N THR A 218 -3.24 2.69 -8.73
CA THR A 218 -4.13 3.14 -7.66
C THR A 218 -3.42 3.21 -6.31
N GLN A 219 -2.41 2.36 -6.10
CA GLN A 219 -1.67 2.26 -4.84
C GLN A 219 -0.17 2.30 -5.13
N LEU A 220 0.54 3.26 -4.53
CA LEU A 220 2.00 3.37 -4.58
C LEU A 220 2.56 3.49 -3.17
N TYR A 221 3.25 2.44 -2.72
CA TYR A 221 3.86 2.35 -1.39
C TYR A 221 5.37 2.29 -1.51
N LEU A 222 6.05 3.31 -1.01
CA LEU A 222 7.50 3.49 -1.04
C LEU A 222 8.10 3.77 0.35
N GLN A 223 7.29 3.71 1.40
CA GLN A 223 7.69 4.06 2.76
C GLN A 223 8.76 3.13 3.33
N TYR A 224 9.41 3.55 4.42
CA TYR A 224 10.48 2.81 5.09
C TYR A 224 11.61 2.40 4.14
N ASN A 225 12.17 3.37 3.43
CA ASN A 225 13.30 3.20 2.52
C ASN A 225 14.34 4.33 2.72
N HIS A 226 15.31 4.44 1.81
CA HIS A 226 16.34 5.47 1.86
C HIS A 226 16.30 6.37 0.61
N PHE A 227 15.11 6.61 0.05
CA PHE A 227 14.93 7.49 -1.10
C PHE A 227 15.36 8.93 -0.77
N ARG A 228 15.95 9.61 -1.75
CA ARG A 228 16.53 10.95 -1.64
C ARG A 228 16.13 11.81 -2.81
N GLY A 229 16.30 13.12 -2.65
CA GLY A 229 15.91 14.10 -3.67
C GLY A 229 14.42 14.43 -3.60
N ALA A 230 13.91 15.11 -4.61
CA ALA A 230 12.52 15.58 -4.63
C ALA A 230 11.54 14.48 -5.05
N ILE A 231 10.30 14.64 -4.59
CA ILE A 231 9.14 13.95 -5.15
C ILE A 231 9.00 14.43 -6.61
N PRO A 232 9.03 13.53 -7.62
CA PRO A 232 8.91 13.92 -9.02
C PRO A 232 7.52 14.51 -9.33
N PRO A 233 7.43 15.68 -10.01
CA PRO A 233 6.16 16.22 -10.49
C PRO A 233 5.35 15.27 -11.35
N GLU A 234 6.02 14.36 -12.07
CA GLU A 234 5.38 13.36 -12.92
C GLU A 234 4.45 12.40 -12.16
N ILE A 235 4.57 12.28 -10.83
CA ILE A 235 3.60 11.56 -10.01
C ILE A 235 2.18 12.12 -10.20
N GLY A 236 2.05 13.45 -10.43
CA GLY A 236 0.76 14.09 -10.72
C GLY A 236 0.04 13.54 -11.96
N ASN A 237 0.75 12.86 -12.88
CA ASN A 237 0.15 12.24 -14.06
C ASN A 237 -0.59 10.91 -13.77
N MET A 238 -0.42 10.33 -12.58
CA MET A 238 -1.07 9.07 -12.19
C MET A 238 -2.53 9.31 -11.81
N SER A 239 -3.38 9.62 -12.79
CA SER A 239 -4.75 10.10 -12.56
C SER A 239 -5.66 9.17 -11.73
N SER A 240 -5.35 7.87 -11.68
CA SER A 240 -6.13 6.87 -10.92
C SER A 240 -5.60 6.64 -9.49
N LEU A 241 -4.57 7.37 -9.08
CA LEU A 241 -3.87 7.14 -7.81
C LEU A 241 -4.77 7.53 -6.63
N GLN A 242 -4.99 6.57 -5.74
CA GLN A 242 -5.81 6.68 -4.54
C GLN A 242 -4.95 6.76 -3.29
N ASN A 243 -3.84 6.02 -3.24
CA ASN A 243 -2.93 6.07 -2.10
C ASN A 243 -1.51 6.28 -2.58
N LEU A 244 -0.87 7.31 -2.02
CA LEU A 244 0.53 7.60 -2.18
C LEU A 244 1.18 7.63 -0.81
N ASP A 245 2.04 6.65 -0.54
CA ASP A 245 2.85 6.64 0.66
C ASP A 245 4.34 6.68 0.29
N VAL A 246 4.98 7.78 0.70
CA VAL A 246 6.43 7.99 0.58
C VAL A 246 7.06 8.33 1.93
N GLY A 247 6.36 8.01 3.03
CA GLY A 247 6.79 8.29 4.39
C GLY A 247 8.11 7.61 4.74
N ASP A 248 8.73 7.98 5.86
CA ASP A 248 9.93 7.31 6.40
C ASP A 248 11.04 7.14 5.35
N ASN A 249 11.46 8.26 4.77
CA ASN A 249 12.50 8.33 3.74
C ASN A 249 13.42 9.54 4.00
N ILE A 250 14.24 9.90 3.02
CA ILE A 250 15.16 11.05 3.09
C ILE A 250 14.86 12.02 1.93
N LEU A 251 13.59 12.10 1.50
CA LEU A 251 13.14 12.98 0.44
C LEU A 251 13.24 14.44 0.89
N SER A 252 13.53 15.34 -0.04
CA SER A 252 13.74 16.75 0.24
C SER A 252 13.18 17.65 -0.85
N GLY A 253 13.16 18.96 -0.61
CA GLY A 253 12.58 19.92 -1.55
C GLY A 253 11.09 20.14 -1.30
N LEU A 254 10.41 20.73 -2.28
CA LEU A 254 9.01 21.15 -2.16
C LEU A 254 8.06 20.01 -2.55
N ILE A 255 6.84 20.05 -2.03
CA ILE A 255 5.73 19.26 -2.57
C ILE A 255 5.42 19.76 -3.99
N PRO A 256 5.42 18.89 -5.01
CA PRO A 256 5.07 19.29 -6.38
C PRO A 256 3.63 19.78 -6.44
N LYS A 257 3.40 20.92 -7.09
CA LYS A 257 2.04 21.45 -7.28
C LYS A 257 1.17 20.49 -8.10
N GLU A 258 1.80 19.69 -8.96
CA GLU A 258 1.18 18.71 -9.85
C GLU A 258 0.40 17.63 -9.08
N LEU A 259 0.67 17.42 -7.78
CA LEU A 259 -0.16 16.54 -6.95
C LEU A 259 -1.63 17.00 -6.87
N GLU A 260 -1.93 18.27 -7.18
CA GLU A 260 -3.31 18.78 -7.29
C GLU A 260 -4.13 18.07 -8.38
N GLN A 261 -3.47 17.38 -9.33
CA GLN A 261 -4.09 16.66 -10.44
C GLN A 261 -4.64 15.28 -10.02
N LEU A 262 -4.23 14.76 -8.85
CA LEU A 262 -4.61 13.45 -8.35
C LEU A 262 -6.01 13.48 -7.73
N LYS A 263 -7.04 13.61 -8.57
CA LYS A 263 -8.43 13.82 -8.10
C LYS A 263 -9.02 12.64 -7.34
N ASP A 264 -8.49 11.44 -7.54
CA ASP A 264 -8.93 10.22 -6.85
C ASP A 264 -8.13 9.93 -5.57
N LEU A 265 -7.19 10.80 -5.19
CA LEU A 265 -6.33 10.60 -4.03
C LEU A 265 -7.13 10.64 -2.73
N VAL A 266 -7.06 9.55 -1.97
CA VAL A 266 -7.71 9.33 -0.67
C VAL A 266 -6.71 9.46 0.48
N THR A 267 -5.51 8.92 0.29
CA THR A 267 -4.44 8.95 1.30
C THR A 267 -3.15 9.51 0.70
N LEU A 268 -2.60 10.53 1.35
CA LEU A 268 -1.30 11.10 1.07
C LEU A 268 -0.43 11.05 2.33
N ASN A 269 0.56 10.17 2.33
CA ASN A 269 1.54 10.10 3.41
C ASN A 269 2.91 10.59 2.94
N LEU A 270 3.34 11.70 3.53
CA LEU A 270 4.62 12.38 3.30
C LEU A 270 5.47 12.44 4.57
N SER A 271 5.07 11.75 5.64
CA SER A 271 5.68 11.90 6.96
C SER A 271 7.16 11.50 6.98
N ASP A 272 7.89 11.91 8.01
CA ASP A 272 9.22 11.38 8.31
C ASP A 272 10.19 11.51 7.13
N ASN A 273 10.32 12.74 6.64
CA ASN A 273 11.16 13.11 5.51
C ASN A 273 11.91 14.43 5.81
N LYS A 274 12.49 15.05 4.77
CA LYS A 274 13.18 16.36 4.84
C LYS A 274 12.53 17.37 3.90
N LEU A 275 11.22 17.26 3.69
CA LEU A 275 10.47 18.17 2.83
C LEU A 275 10.39 19.56 3.46
N VAL A 276 10.43 20.57 2.62
CA VAL A 276 10.47 21.98 3.00
C VAL A 276 9.39 22.77 2.24
N GLY A 277 9.27 24.05 2.57
CA GLY A 277 8.32 24.97 1.93
C GLY A 277 7.06 25.16 2.76
N SER A 278 6.11 25.92 2.20
CA SER A 278 4.81 26.12 2.83
C SER A 278 3.86 24.97 2.55
N PHE A 279 2.88 24.76 3.43
CA PHE A 279 1.74 23.89 3.14
C PHE A 279 1.11 24.32 1.80
N PRO A 280 0.96 23.44 0.80
CA PRO A 280 0.45 23.81 -0.52
C PRO A 280 -1.06 24.06 -0.44
N PRO A 281 -1.56 25.28 -0.74
CA PRO A 281 -3.00 25.55 -0.76
C PRO A 281 -3.75 24.67 -1.76
N THR A 282 -3.05 24.17 -2.78
CA THR A 282 -3.60 23.29 -3.82
C THR A 282 -4.02 21.92 -3.32
N LEU A 283 -3.49 21.43 -2.19
CA LEU A 283 -3.99 20.22 -1.54
C LEU A 283 -5.44 20.40 -1.04
N GLY A 284 -5.82 21.65 -0.73
CA GLY A 284 -7.20 22.03 -0.44
C GLY A 284 -8.20 21.75 -1.58
N LEU A 285 -7.72 21.50 -2.80
CA LEU A 285 -8.52 21.21 -3.99
C LEU A 285 -8.73 19.71 -4.25
N LEU A 286 -8.16 18.84 -3.42
CA LEU A 286 -8.28 17.39 -3.56
C LEU A 286 -9.58 16.92 -2.89
N ALA A 287 -10.62 16.78 -3.71
CA ALA A 287 -11.99 16.54 -3.26
C ALA A 287 -12.23 15.15 -2.65
N ASN A 288 -11.29 14.20 -2.77
CA ASN A 288 -11.38 12.86 -2.17
C ASN A 288 -10.37 12.58 -1.04
N LEU A 289 -9.47 13.53 -0.73
CA LEU A 289 -8.42 13.32 0.26
C LEU A 289 -8.99 13.24 1.68
N ALA A 290 -8.85 12.08 2.31
CA ALA A 290 -9.37 11.77 3.64
C ALA A 290 -8.27 11.71 4.71
N GLN A 291 -7.05 11.37 4.30
CA GLN A 291 -5.90 11.17 5.18
C GLN A 291 -4.69 11.92 4.63
N LEU A 292 -4.20 12.88 5.41
CA LEU A 292 -3.01 13.65 5.10
C LEU A 292 -2.03 13.59 6.27
N TYR A 293 -0.89 12.93 6.03
CA TYR A 293 0.21 12.81 6.98
C TYR A 293 1.42 13.59 6.46
N MET A 294 1.84 14.61 7.21
CA MET A 294 2.95 15.49 6.85
C MET A 294 3.94 15.70 8.02
N GLN A 295 3.75 14.99 9.13
CA GLN A 295 4.55 15.13 10.33
C GLN A 295 6.02 14.76 10.13
N TYR A 296 6.88 15.20 11.05
CA TYR A 296 8.32 14.97 11.00
C TYR A 296 8.95 15.44 9.69
N ASN A 297 8.68 16.70 9.31
CA ASN A 297 9.27 17.37 8.15
C ASN A 297 9.79 18.76 8.55
N GLN A 298 10.09 19.61 7.57
CA GLN A 298 10.59 20.98 7.76
C GLN A 298 9.67 21.99 7.07
N PHE A 299 8.36 21.70 7.02
CA PHE A 299 7.38 22.64 6.48
C PHE A 299 7.29 23.88 7.35
N GLY A 300 7.24 25.05 6.73
CA GLY A 300 7.18 26.34 7.42
C GLY A 300 6.10 27.25 6.86
N GLY A 301 6.07 28.50 7.34
CA GLY A 301 5.02 29.45 6.96
C GLY A 301 3.67 29.10 7.60
N ALA A 302 2.62 29.84 7.21
CA ALA A 302 1.29 29.66 7.79
C ALA A 302 0.51 28.53 7.15
N ILE A 303 -0.38 27.91 7.94
CA ILE A 303 -1.42 27.02 7.43
C ILE A 303 -2.40 27.89 6.64
N PRO A 304 -2.56 27.68 5.32
CA PRO A 304 -3.38 28.52 4.48
C PRO A 304 -4.88 28.29 4.77
N PRO A 305 -5.74 29.33 4.71
CA PRO A 305 -7.18 29.18 4.92
C PRO A 305 -7.86 28.20 3.96
N GLU A 306 -7.29 27.98 2.77
CA GLU A 306 -7.73 27.00 1.78
C GLU A 306 -7.77 25.56 2.30
N ILE A 307 -7.13 25.26 3.44
CA ILE A 307 -7.28 23.97 4.12
C ILE A 307 -8.74 23.66 4.45
N GLY A 308 -9.55 24.70 4.72
CA GLY A 308 -10.99 24.57 4.94
C GLY A 308 -11.75 24.06 3.72
N ASN A 309 -11.20 24.16 2.50
CA ASN A 309 -11.88 23.76 1.26
C ASN A 309 -11.82 22.24 0.97
N MET A 310 -11.13 21.45 1.80
CA MET A 310 -10.97 20.00 1.60
C MET A 310 -12.32 19.28 1.76
N SER A 311 -13.09 19.20 0.68
CA SER A 311 -14.51 18.82 0.71
C SER A 311 -14.77 17.38 1.14
N SER A 312 -13.78 16.48 1.03
CA SER A 312 -13.84 15.11 1.55
C SER A 312 -13.80 15.11 3.07
N LEU A 313 -12.93 15.91 3.68
CA LEU A 313 -12.90 16.09 5.14
C LEU A 313 -14.19 16.74 5.67
N GLN A 314 -15.07 17.23 4.77
CA GLN A 314 -16.41 17.72 5.09
C GLN A 314 -17.54 16.71 4.77
N ASN A 315 -17.43 15.92 3.70
CA ASN A 315 -18.54 15.15 3.11
C ASN A 315 -18.18 13.69 2.72
N LEU A 316 -17.25 13.04 3.44
CA LEU A 316 -16.86 11.66 3.13
C LEU A 316 -17.98 10.65 3.42
N ASP A 317 -18.53 10.02 2.37
CA ASP A 317 -19.26 8.74 2.48
C ASP A 317 -18.24 7.61 2.48
N VAL A 318 -17.91 7.16 3.68
CA VAL A 318 -16.87 6.16 3.97
C VAL A 318 -17.22 4.74 3.49
N HIS A 319 -18.42 4.52 2.93
CA HIS A 319 -18.86 3.19 2.52
C HIS A 319 -18.51 2.80 1.07
N SER A 320 -18.00 3.73 0.25
CA SER A 320 -17.66 3.45 -1.16
C SER A 320 -16.22 2.98 -1.41
N PHE A 321 -15.36 2.97 -0.40
CA PHE A 321 -13.95 2.60 -0.53
C PHE A 321 -13.72 1.18 0.02
N GLY A 322 -13.09 0.30 -0.76
CA GLY A 322 -13.00 -1.14 -0.50
C GLY A 322 -11.65 -1.61 0.06
N VAL A 323 -11.20 -1.10 1.20
CA VAL A 323 -9.89 -1.37 1.82
C VAL A 323 -9.98 -1.60 3.36
N ARG A 324 -10.59 -2.72 3.78
CA ARG A 324 -10.84 -3.04 5.21
C ARG A 324 -9.68 -2.75 6.18
N LYS A 325 -9.94 -1.90 7.19
CA LYS A 325 -10.02 -2.20 8.66
C LYS A 325 -9.78 -0.96 9.56
N PHE A 326 -9.45 0.21 8.99
CA PHE A 326 -9.36 1.52 9.69
C PHE A 326 -10.17 2.66 9.00
N GLU A 327 -11.10 2.29 8.12
CA GLU A 327 -11.50 3.05 6.91
C GLU A 327 -12.37 4.31 7.04
N ASN A 328 -12.74 4.75 8.24
CA ASN A 328 -13.73 5.82 8.36
C ASN A 328 -13.21 7.08 9.06
N LEU A 329 -11.91 7.11 9.38
CA LEU A 329 -11.32 8.15 10.21
C LEU A 329 -10.56 9.16 9.35
N VAL A 330 -11.03 10.39 9.44
CA VAL A 330 -10.49 11.52 8.70
C VAL A 330 -9.36 12.12 9.52
N THR A 331 -8.15 12.15 8.96
CA THR A 331 -6.92 12.54 9.69
C THR A 331 -6.19 13.65 8.97
N LEU A 332 -5.84 14.68 9.73
CA LEU A 332 -4.92 15.73 9.32
C LEU A 332 -3.78 15.79 10.34
N ASP A 333 -2.60 15.34 9.93
CA ASP A 333 -1.41 15.36 10.76
C ASP A 333 -0.35 16.28 10.17
N LEU A 334 -0.15 17.41 10.84
CA LEU A 334 0.85 18.43 10.52
C LEU A 334 1.85 18.61 11.68
N GLY A 335 1.89 17.66 12.62
CA GLY A 335 2.76 17.72 13.80
C GLY A 335 4.25 17.77 13.45
N ASP A 336 5.10 18.10 14.41
CA ASP A 336 6.57 17.99 14.29
C ASP A 336 7.13 18.65 13.00
N ASN A 337 6.79 19.92 12.82
CA ASN A 337 7.20 20.75 11.69
C ASN A 337 7.65 22.14 12.17
N ASN A 338 7.83 23.06 11.23
CA ASN A 338 8.26 24.43 11.48
C ASN A 338 7.16 25.45 11.11
N LEU A 339 5.89 25.01 11.10
CA LEU A 339 4.72 25.82 10.73
C LEU A 339 4.53 26.96 11.73
N SER A 340 4.14 28.13 11.24
CA SER A 340 4.07 29.39 12.00
C SER A 340 2.75 30.11 11.77
N GLY A 341 2.53 31.24 12.44
CA GLY A 341 1.30 32.02 12.26
C GLY A 341 0.09 31.38 12.96
N PRO A 342 -1.10 31.99 12.82
CA PRO A 342 -2.29 31.54 13.51
C PRO A 342 -2.90 30.28 12.92
N ILE A 343 -3.60 29.52 13.76
CA ILE A 343 -4.50 28.45 13.31
C ILE A 343 -5.66 29.12 12.55
N PRO A 344 -5.88 28.80 11.26
CA PRO A 344 -6.92 29.45 10.48
C PRO A 344 -8.31 29.01 10.93
N SER A 345 -9.24 29.96 11.08
CA SER A 345 -10.63 29.66 11.48
C SER A 345 -11.37 28.75 10.49
N SER A 346 -10.96 28.75 9.21
CA SER A 346 -11.49 27.86 8.18
C SER A 346 -11.22 26.38 8.47
N LEU A 347 -10.26 26.03 9.33
CA LEU A 347 -10.05 24.66 9.77
C LEU A 347 -11.29 24.08 10.47
N GLY A 348 -12.09 24.94 11.11
CA GLY A 348 -13.37 24.59 11.70
C GLY A 348 -14.46 24.15 10.70
N GLN A 349 -14.22 24.26 9.40
CA GLN A 349 -15.15 23.81 8.35
C GLN A 349 -15.08 22.30 8.10
N LEU A 350 -14.05 21.62 8.59
CA LEU A 350 -13.78 20.20 8.32
C LEU A 350 -14.58 19.28 9.23
N SER A 351 -15.91 19.33 9.15
CA SER A 351 -16.83 18.71 10.12
C SER A 351 -16.65 17.22 10.38
N ASN A 352 -16.04 16.46 9.46
CA ASN A 352 -15.81 15.02 9.62
C ASN A 352 -14.41 14.70 10.18
N LEU A 353 -13.55 15.71 10.38
CA LEU A 353 -12.20 15.53 10.91
C LEU A 353 -12.25 14.85 12.27
N THR A 354 -11.58 13.70 12.39
CA THR A 354 -11.58 12.88 13.59
C THR A 354 -10.30 13.03 14.39
N PHE A 355 -9.18 13.17 13.70
CA PHE A 355 -7.86 13.37 14.30
C PHE A 355 -7.21 14.61 13.71
N LEU A 356 -6.80 15.53 14.60
CA LEU A 356 -6.06 16.73 14.25
C LEU A 356 -4.80 16.81 15.11
N PHE A 357 -3.66 16.69 14.45
CA PHE A 357 -2.33 16.77 15.07
C PHE A 357 -1.61 18.01 14.52
N LEU A 358 -1.28 18.92 15.42
CA LEU A 358 -0.64 20.22 15.17
C LEU A 358 0.52 20.48 16.15
N GLU A 359 0.88 19.48 16.94
CA GLU A 359 1.89 19.56 17.99
C GLU A 359 3.29 19.88 17.44
N SER A 360 4.18 20.35 18.30
CA SER A 360 5.60 20.57 17.99
C SER A 360 5.80 21.42 16.72
N ASN A 361 5.18 22.60 16.72
CA ASN A 361 5.28 23.60 15.67
C ASN A 361 5.57 25.00 16.29
N LEU A 362 5.50 26.05 15.47
CA LEU A 362 5.64 27.46 15.87
C LEU A 362 4.30 28.22 15.75
N LEU A 363 3.17 27.53 15.86
CA LEU A 363 1.84 28.15 15.73
C LEU A 363 1.62 29.17 16.85
N GLU A 364 0.97 30.28 16.53
CA GLU A 364 0.79 31.42 17.43
C GLU A 364 -0.66 31.94 17.43
N GLY A 365 -0.91 33.01 18.20
CA GLY A 365 -2.25 33.57 18.34
C GLY A 365 -3.20 32.69 19.17
N PRO A 366 -4.49 33.04 19.23
CA PRO A 366 -5.47 32.30 20.01
C PRO A 366 -6.07 31.11 19.27
N ILE A 367 -6.56 30.13 20.04
CA ILE A 367 -7.45 29.08 19.54
C ILE A 367 -8.74 29.76 19.06
N GLN A 368 -9.00 29.70 17.75
CA GLN A 368 -10.21 30.29 17.15
C GLN A 368 -11.45 29.50 17.60
N GLY A 369 -12.54 30.20 17.95
CA GLY A 369 -13.79 29.57 18.38
C GLY A 369 -14.36 28.61 17.32
N GLU A 370 -14.17 28.95 16.04
CA GLU A 370 -14.61 28.13 14.91
C GLU A 370 -13.96 26.74 14.88
N LEU A 371 -12.75 26.57 15.44
CA LEU A 371 -12.12 25.24 15.54
C LEU A 371 -12.99 24.26 16.35
N CYS A 372 -13.82 24.79 17.25
CA CYS A 372 -14.71 24.00 18.08
C CYS A 372 -15.99 23.54 17.35
N ASN A 373 -16.15 23.90 16.07
CA ASN A 373 -17.20 23.37 15.18
C ASN A 373 -16.87 21.95 14.67
N LEU A 374 -15.68 21.42 14.98
CA LEU A 374 -15.27 20.07 14.63
C LEU A 374 -15.93 19.03 15.53
N HIS A 375 -17.24 18.84 15.38
CA HIS A 375 -18.04 18.00 16.27
C HIS A 375 -17.69 16.51 16.23
N ALA A 376 -17.06 16.02 15.14
CA ALA A 376 -16.58 14.65 15.00
C ALA A 376 -15.17 14.43 15.59
N LEU A 377 -14.50 15.48 16.06
CA LEU A 377 -13.12 15.41 16.51
C LEU A 377 -12.99 14.55 17.78
N SER A 378 -12.19 13.49 17.69
CA SER A 378 -11.88 12.58 18.79
C SER A 378 -10.56 12.95 19.46
N VAL A 379 -9.57 13.41 18.70
CA VAL A 379 -8.26 13.77 19.25
C VAL A 379 -7.81 15.10 18.67
N LEU A 380 -7.37 15.99 19.56
CA LEU A 380 -6.71 17.24 19.22
C LEU A 380 -5.41 17.37 20.00
N TYR A 381 -4.29 17.32 19.27
CA TYR A 381 -2.98 17.64 19.82
C TYR A 381 -2.51 18.97 19.25
N LEU A 382 -2.30 19.92 20.15
CA LEU A 382 -1.76 21.26 19.87
C LEU A 382 -0.54 21.55 20.74
N ALA A 383 0.00 20.51 21.40
CA ALA A 383 1.06 20.64 22.37
C ALA A 383 2.33 21.26 21.78
N ASN A 384 3.16 21.88 22.61
CA ASN A 384 4.48 22.38 22.21
C ASN A 384 4.41 23.36 21.02
N ASN A 385 3.68 24.45 21.22
CA ASN A 385 3.53 25.56 20.27
C ASN A 385 3.66 26.91 21.01
N THR A 386 3.31 28.02 20.35
CA THR A 386 3.26 29.35 20.97
C THR A 386 1.85 29.93 21.05
N VAL A 387 0.83 29.07 20.99
CA VAL A 387 -0.59 29.43 21.07
C VAL A 387 -0.86 30.14 22.40
N SER A 388 -1.59 31.25 22.36
CA SER A 388 -1.76 32.21 23.47
C SER A 388 -3.22 32.62 23.66
N GLY A 389 -3.49 33.49 24.63
CA GLY A 389 -4.85 33.92 24.94
C GLY A 389 -5.61 32.88 25.76
N THR A 390 -6.93 33.05 25.88
CA THR A 390 -7.76 32.18 26.72
C THR A 390 -8.28 30.96 25.96
N MET A 391 -8.58 29.88 26.68
CA MET A 391 -9.39 28.80 26.12
C MET A 391 -10.79 29.34 25.75
N PRO A 392 -11.26 29.18 24.50
CA PRO A 392 -12.57 29.68 24.08
C PRO A 392 -13.71 28.95 24.78
N ILE A 393 -14.82 29.63 25.02
CA ILE A 393 -16.02 28.99 25.62
C ILE A 393 -16.63 27.95 24.68
N GLU A 394 -16.43 28.15 23.38
CA GLU A 394 -16.86 27.29 22.29
C GLU A 394 -16.23 25.89 22.39
N ILE A 395 -15.15 25.71 23.17
CA ILE A 395 -14.50 24.40 23.38
C ILE A 395 -15.50 23.31 23.78
N GLY A 396 -16.56 23.68 24.51
CA GLY A 396 -17.65 22.77 24.88
C GLY A 396 -18.49 22.22 23.70
N GLY A 397 -18.23 22.67 22.47
CA GLY A 397 -18.83 22.18 21.23
C GLY A 397 -18.13 20.95 20.63
N LEU A 398 -16.95 20.55 21.15
CA LEU A 398 -16.22 19.36 20.72
C LEU A 398 -16.79 18.07 21.35
N PHE A 399 -18.08 17.79 21.15
CA PHE A 399 -18.81 16.75 21.90
C PHE A 399 -18.22 15.33 21.85
N SER A 400 -17.47 15.01 20.77
CA SER A 400 -16.87 13.68 20.55
C SER A 400 -15.42 13.57 21.03
N ILE A 401 -14.85 14.63 21.62
CA ILE A 401 -13.43 14.67 21.97
C ILE A 401 -13.13 13.71 23.12
N ASN A 402 -12.13 12.86 22.90
CA ASN A 402 -11.63 11.85 23.82
C ASN A 402 -10.32 12.30 24.46
N GLU A 403 -9.43 12.89 23.65
CA GLU A 403 -8.12 13.38 24.07
C GLU A 403 -7.88 14.81 23.59
N LEU A 404 -7.52 15.69 24.51
CA LEU A 404 -7.19 17.08 24.26
C LEU A 404 -5.87 17.43 24.91
N ASP A 405 -4.82 17.59 24.09
CA ASP A 405 -3.51 18.03 24.55
C ASP A 405 -3.21 19.45 24.05
N LEU A 406 -3.25 20.41 24.98
CA LEU A 406 -2.88 21.82 24.75
C LEU A 406 -1.63 22.21 25.55
N SER A 407 -0.85 21.24 26.01
CA SER A 407 0.30 21.47 26.88
C SER A 407 1.42 22.26 26.20
N GLN A 408 2.34 22.81 26.99
CA GLN A 408 3.52 23.52 26.47
C GLN A 408 3.15 24.63 25.48
N ASN A 409 2.26 25.51 25.91
CA ASN A 409 1.80 26.68 25.16
C ASN A 409 1.83 27.93 26.06
N LYS A 410 1.20 29.02 25.62
CA LYS A 410 1.07 30.30 26.35
C LYS A 410 -0.39 30.59 26.70
N LEU A 411 -1.23 29.56 26.85
CA LEU A 411 -2.65 29.75 27.19
C LEU A 411 -2.78 30.33 28.60
N GLU A 412 -3.65 31.32 28.77
CA GLU A 412 -3.88 32.04 30.02
C GLU A 412 -5.36 32.07 30.41
N GLY A 413 -5.65 32.66 31.57
CA GLY A 413 -7.02 32.75 32.10
C GLY A 413 -7.55 31.42 32.67
N PRO A 414 -8.82 31.39 33.09
CA PRO A 414 -9.45 30.22 33.69
C PRO A 414 -9.85 29.15 32.66
N ILE A 415 -9.96 27.90 33.12
CA ILE A 415 -10.61 26.83 32.35
C ILE A 415 -12.11 27.15 32.27
N PRO A 416 -12.72 27.24 31.07
CA PRO A 416 -14.13 27.58 30.95
C PRO A 416 -15.03 26.46 31.51
N PRO A 417 -16.13 26.78 32.22
CA PRO A 417 -17.11 25.79 32.71
C PRO A 417 -17.66 24.85 31.64
N HIS A 418 -17.71 25.32 30.39
CA HIS A 418 -18.13 24.56 29.22
C HIS A 418 -17.30 23.29 28.96
N ILE A 419 -16.14 23.14 29.57
CA ILE A 419 -15.37 21.87 29.55
C ILE A 419 -16.21 20.69 30.05
N GLY A 420 -17.16 20.92 30.97
CA GLY A 420 -18.07 19.88 31.47
C GLY A 420 -19.03 19.31 30.42
N ASN A 421 -19.17 19.96 29.26
CA ASN A 421 -19.95 19.43 28.13
C ASN A 421 -19.23 18.30 27.39
N LEU A 422 -17.93 18.13 27.59
CA LEU A 422 -17.08 17.18 26.86
C LEU A 422 -17.17 15.77 27.46
N THR A 423 -18.37 15.20 27.47
CA THR A 423 -18.67 13.97 28.23
C THR A 423 -17.86 12.72 27.81
N MET A 424 -17.22 12.73 26.63
CA MET A 424 -16.37 11.66 26.12
C MET A 424 -14.89 11.82 26.53
N LEU A 425 -14.51 12.97 27.07
CA LEU A 425 -13.12 13.34 27.35
C LEU A 425 -12.55 12.51 28.50
N TYR A 426 -11.49 11.76 28.22
CA TYR A 426 -10.73 11.02 29.25
C TYR A 426 -9.31 11.56 29.44
N THR A 427 -8.76 12.34 28.51
CA THR A 427 -7.46 12.99 28.68
C THR A 427 -7.56 14.48 28.40
N LEU A 428 -7.22 15.31 29.39
CA LEU A 428 -7.02 16.75 29.23
C LEU A 428 -5.64 17.14 29.76
N ASN A 429 -4.74 17.50 28.86
CA ASN A 429 -3.40 17.97 29.22
C ASN A 429 -3.29 19.48 28.96
N LEU A 430 -3.17 20.26 30.03
CA LEU A 430 -2.95 21.71 30.00
C LEU A 430 -1.63 22.09 30.68
N SER A 431 -0.74 21.11 30.93
CA SER A 431 0.53 21.35 31.61
C SER A 431 1.39 22.36 30.86
N HIS A 432 2.30 23.04 31.56
CA HIS A 432 3.22 24.03 30.96
C HIS A 432 2.48 25.14 30.19
N ASN A 433 1.47 25.74 30.81
CA ASN A 433 0.76 26.93 30.33
C ASN A 433 0.69 28.00 31.44
N LEU A 434 0.03 29.13 31.15
CA LEU A 434 -0.25 30.24 32.07
C LEU A 434 -1.70 30.19 32.63
N ILE A 435 -2.35 29.03 32.57
CA ILE A 435 -3.73 28.82 33.05
C ILE A 435 -3.82 29.17 34.55
N SER A 436 -4.85 29.96 34.88
CA SER A 436 -5.12 30.51 36.22
C SER A 436 -6.57 30.20 36.63
N GLY A 437 -7.09 30.83 37.69
CA GLY A 437 -8.47 30.64 38.16
C GLY A 437 -8.65 29.37 39.00
N GLU A 438 -9.92 28.98 39.22
CA GLU A 438 -10.32 27.74 39.90
C GLU A 438 -10.70 26.64 38.89
N ILE A 439 -10.66 25.36 39.26
CA ILE A 439 -11.09 24.26 38.37
C ILE A 439 -12.63 24.35 38.38
N PRO A 440 -13.29 24.54 37.23
CA PRO A 440 -14.74 24.69 37.22
C PRO A 440 -15.41 23.44 37.78
N TYR A 441 -16.46 23.63 38.59
CA TYR A 441 -17.22 22.53 39.20
C TYR A 441 -17.74 21.55 38.16
N GLU A 442 -18.09 22.04 36.96
CA GLU A 442 -18.57 21.29 35.82
C GLU A 442 -17.55 20.27 35.29
N ALA A 443 -16.25 20.48 35.51
CA ALA A 443 -15.23 19.47 35.18
C ALA A 443 -15.43 18.17 35.98
N GLY A 444 -16.08 18.24 37.16
CA GLY A 444 -16.45 17.08 37.96
C GLY A 444 -17.48 16.16 37.29
N PHE A 445 -18.12 16.58 36.20
CA PHE A 445 -19.01 15.72 35.41
C PHE A 445 -18.24 14.71 34.55
N LEU A 446 -16.94 14.93 34.33
CA LEU A 446 -16.08 14.10 33.50
C LEU A 446 -15.46 12.96 34.31
N GLN A 447 -16.24 11.89 34.53
CA GLN A 447 -15.91 10.83 35.51
C GLN A 447 -14.63 10.02 35.20
N HIS A 448 -14.16 10.04 33.95
CA HIS A 448 -12.97 9.31 33.50
C HIS A 448 -11.81 10.23 33.13
N LEU A 449 -11.89 11.51 33.51
CA LEU A 449 -10.90 12.50 33.16
C LEU A 449 -9.58 12.30 33.90
N THR A 450 -8.52 12.10 33.14
CA THR A 450 -7.14 12.36 33.54
C THR A 450 -6.82 13.81 33.19
N LEU A 451 -6.63 14.63 34.22
CA LEU A 451 -6.35 16.06 34.08
C LEU A 451 -4.90 16.36 34.49
N ASP A 452 -4.07 16.75 33.52
CA ASP A 452 -2.72 17.23 33.79
C ASP A 452 -2.67 18.77 33.76
N LEU A 453 -2.25 19.31 34.90
CA LEU A 453 -2.16 20.72 35.23
C LEU A 453 -0.77 21.07 35.77
N SER A 454 0.25 20.26 35.52
CA SER A 454 1.59 20.44 36.05
C SER A 454 2.31 21.67 35.46
N TYR A 455 3.34 22.17 36.18
CA TYR A 455 4.14 23.34 35.80
C TYR A 455 3.35 24.63 35.55
N LYS A 456 2.47 24.96 36.50
CA LYS A 456 1.71 26.22 36.55
C LYS A 456 2.45 27.32 37.30
N THR A 457 2.13 28.57 36.96
CA THR A 457 2.66 29.72 37.67
C THR A 457 1.96 30.03 38.99
N TYR A 458 0.62 29.90 39.16
CA TYR A 458 -0.04 30.16 40.46
C TYR A 458 -1.42 29.50 40.60
N TRP A 459 -1.67 28.78 41.70
CA TRP A 459 -3.03 28.53 42.22
C TRP A 459 -3.12 28.99 43.67
N HIS A 460 -4.14 29.79 43.97
CA HIS A 460 -4.59 29.96 45.35
C HIS A 460 -5.46 28.75 45.70
N HIS A 461 -5.04 27.99 46.71
CA HIS A 461 -5.91 27.03 47.36
C HIS A 461 -7.00 27.79 48.11
N SER A 462 -8.26 27.59 47.71
CA SER A 462 -9.44 27.86 48.55
C SER A 462 -10.21 26.57 48.71
#